data_AF-A0A7D5P296-F1
#
_entry.id   AF-A0A7D5P296-F1
#
_cell.length_a   1.000
_cell.length_b   1.000
_cell.length_c   1.000
_cell.angle_alpha   90.00
_cell.angle_beta   90.00
_cell.angle_gamma   90.00
#
_symmetry.space_group_name_H-M   'P 1'
#
loop_
_entity.id
_entity.type
_entity.pdbx_description
1 polymer ?
#
loop_
_entity_poly.entity_id
_entity_poly.type
_entity_poly.pdbx_seq_one_letter_code
_entity_poly.pdbx_strand_id
1 'polypeptide(L)'
;MLHGGRRGRIVTRSVSPAGVEWAGLTPGWPPARPPVTDGASRRRDGRVERFVGDDAVTAIETGDGRIPVDAVLVDEGVEPNAELAADAGIERGETARAADFDPVEETITTISRAHYYPGGSRIVAEMGADADDGRLLGAGLVGEEGCAHRINAAATALHTELTVAELADLDFGYSPPFGPVWDPVLTAAKAVDGDLA
;
A
#
# COMPACT_ATOMS: atom_id res chain seq x y z
N MET A 1 -16.68 12.68 41.38
CA MET A 1 -17.75 12.42 40.38
C MET A 1 -17.13 12.71 39.03
N LEU A 2 -16.87 11.66 38.23
CA LEU A 2 -16.04 11.68 37.04
C LEU A 2 -16.71 12.45 35.90
N HIS A 3 -15.94 13.32 35.24
CA HIS A 3 -16.33 14.08 34.04
C HIS A 3 -16.55 13.10 32.88
N GLY A 4 -17.76 13.06 32.33
CA GLY A 4 -18.13 12.20 31.21
C GLY A 4 -17.42 12.63 29.92
N GLY A 5 -16.37 11.88 29.55
CA GLY A 5 -15.57 12.12 28.36
C GLY A 5 -16.35 11.91 27.06
N ARG A 6 -16.43 12.95 26.23
CA ARG A 6 -16.80 12.83 24.82
C ARG A 6 -15.63 12.16 24.09
N ARG A 7 -15.82 10.91 23.66
CA ARG A 7 -14.89 10.24 22.76
C ARG A 7 -15.13 10.79 21.35
N GLY A 8 -14.31 11.76 20.93
CA GLY A 8 -14.33 12.24 19.54
C GLY A 8 -14.04 11.09 18.59
N ARG A 9 -14.83 10.96 17.51
CA ARG A 9 -14.54 10.05 16.40
C ARG A 9 -13.86 10.83 15.30
N ILE A 10 -12.66 10.42 14.94
CA ILE A 10 -11.98 10.88 13.73
C ILE A 10 -12.39 9.92 12.61
N VAL A 11 -12.91 10.47 11.53
CA VAL A 11 -13.20 9.72 10.30
C VAL A 11 -12.18 10.15 9.27
N THR A 12 -11.43 9.20 8.72
CA THR A 12 -10.49 9.42 7.62
C THR A 12 -10.94 8.60 6.41
N ARG A 13 -10.64 9.10 5.21
CA ARG A 13 -10.78 8.38 3.95
C ARG A 13 -9.38 8.17 3.41
N SER A 14 -9.08 6.95 2.96
CA SER A 14 -7.92 6.64 2.13
C SER A 14 -8.47 6.07 0.83
N VAL A 15 -8.11 6.69 -0.29
CA VAL A 15 -8.39 6.18 -1.62
C VAL A 15 -7.18 5.38 -2.06
N SER A 16 -7.28 4.05 -2.08
CA SER A 16 -6.36 3.22 -2.87
C SER A 16 -6.79 3.30 -4.34
N PRO A 17 -5.87 3.17 -5.31
CA PRO A 17 -6.24 3.06 -6.72
C PRO A 17 -7.28 1.96 -6.89
N ALA A 18 -8.35 2.26 -7.62
CA ALA A 18 -9.39 1.29 -7.94
C ALA A 18 -8.82 0.26 -8.93
N GLY A 19 -8.92 -1.04 -8.62
CA GLY A 19 -8.56 -2.08 -9.60
C GLY A 19 -8.26 -3.48 -9.05
N VAL A 20 -7.69 -3.63 -7.84
CA VAL A 20 -7.24 -4.96 -7.38
C VAL A 20 -8.32 -5.70 -6.57
N GLU A 21 -8.87 -6.76 -7.16
CA GLU A 21 -9.83 -7.68 -6.53
C GLU A 21 -9.09 -8.78 -5.74
N TRP A 22 -9.13 -8.71 -4.41
CA TRP A 22 -8.45 -9.66 -3.49
C TRP A 22 -9.35 -10.84 -3.07
N ALA A 23 -10.10 -11.41 -4.01
CA ALA A 23 -11.03 -12.49 -3.73
C ALA A 23 -10.42 -13.84 -4.15
N GLY A 24 -9.86 -14.62 -3.22
CA GLY A 24 -9.49 -16.00 -3.57
C GLY A 24 -8.68 -16.88 -2.62
N LEU A 25 -8.04 -16.37 -1.56
CA LEU A 25 -7.07 -17.19 -0.81
C LEU A 25 -7.55 -17.52 0.63
N THR A 26 -7.93 -18.80 0.77
CA THR A 26 -8.08 -19.68 1.96
C THR A 26 -8.77 -19.18 3.26
N PRO A 27 -9.62 -20.01 3.90
CA PRO A 27 -10.17 -19.70 5.22
C PRO A 27 -9.10 -19.92 6.30
N GLY A 28 -8.65 -18.82 6.92
CA GLY A 28 -7.87 -18.88 8.16
C GLY A 28 -6.60 -18.04 8.16
N TRP A 29 -6.75 -16.72 8.24
CA TRP A 29 -5.78 -15.79 8.84
C TRP A 29 -4.45 -15.51 8.09
N PRO A 30 -4.04 -14.24 7.91
CA PRO A 30 -4.57 -13.00 8.51
C PRO A 30 -5.72 -12.40 7.69
N PRO A 31 -6.45 -11.39 8.21
CA PRO A 31 -7.34 -10.60 7.36
C PRO A 31 -6.53 -10.02 6.20
N ALA A 32 -7.14 -9.94 5.01
CA ALA A 32 -6.55 -9.41 3.79
C ALA A 32 -5.97 -7.98 3.89
N ARG A 33 -6.08 -7.31 5.05
CA ARG A 33 -5.49 -6.01 5.40
C ARG A 33 -5.25 -5.94 6.92
N PRO A 34 -4.23 -5.19 7.40
CA PRO A 34 -4.06 -4.95 8.83
C PRO A 34 -5.37 -4.40 9.43
N PRO A 35 -5.76 -4.85 10.64
CA PRO A 35 -6.98 -4.36 11.26
C PRO A 35 -6.86 -2.85 11.42
N VAL A 36 -7.96 -2.15 11.11
CA VAL A 36 -8.15 -0.81 11.64
C VAL A 36 -8.00 -0.93 13.15
N THR A 37 -7.06 -0.17 13.71
CA THR A 37 -6.70 -0.25 15.13
C THR A 37 -7.93 -0.13 16.00
N ASP A 38 -7.91 -0.77 17.17
CA ASP A 38 -8.97 -0.62 18.17
C ASP A 38 -9.33 0.87 18.35
N GLY A 39 -10.61 1.18 18.15
CA GLY A 39 -11.14 2.53 18.29
C GLY A 39 -11.48 3.26 16.98
N ALA A 40 -11.21 2.68 15.81
CA ALA A 40 -11.60 3.28 14.53
C ALA A 40 -12.65 2.44 13.76
N SER A 41 -13.60 3.11 13.12
CA SER A 41 -14.63 2.51 12.27
C SER A 41 -14.33 2.78 10.80
N ARG A 42 -14.29 1.74 9.97
CA ARG A 42 -14.06 1.86 8.53
C ARG A 42 -15.36 1.75 7.74
N ARG A 43 -15.51 2.59 6.73
CA ARG A 43 -16.54 2.48 5.68
C ARG A 43 -15.86 2.44 4.31
N ARG A 44 -16.30 1.53 3.45
CA ARG A 44 -15.89 1.41 2.04
C ARG A 44 -17.04 1.84 1.15
N ASP A 45 -16.72 2.23 -0.08
CA ASP A 45 -17.67 2.54 -1.16
C ASP A 45 -18.63 3.72 -0.87
N GLY A 46 -18.64 4.24 0.36
CA GLY A 46 -19.34 5.44 0.76
C GLY A 46 -18.64 6.70 0.24
N ARG A 47 -19.39 7.51 -0.52
CA ARG A 47 -19.00 8.86 -0.91
C ARG A 47 -19.46 9.85 0.15
N VAL A 48 -18.56 10.72 0.60
CA VAL A 48 -18.96 11.91 1.36
C VAL A 48 -19.56 12.91 0.39
N GLU A 49 -20.81 13.30 0.63
CA GLU A 49 -21.56 14.23 -0.22
C GLU A 49 -21.52 15.64 0.36
N ARG A 50 -21.51 15.76 1.70
CA ARG A 50 -21.55 17.07 2.37
C ARG A 50 -20.95 17.04 3.78
N PHE A 51 -20.29 18.13 4.17
CA PHE A 51 -19.98 18.44 5.57
C PHE A 51 -21.11 19.29 6.17
N VAL A 52 -21.59 18.91 7.35
CA VAL A 52 -22.75 19.53 8.01
C VAL A 52 -22.32 20.31 9.23
N GLY A 53 -22.69 21.58 9.29
CA GLY A 53 -22.41 22.50 10.39
C GLY A 53 -22.40 23.95 9.90
N ASP A 54 -22.60 24.91 10.81
CA ASP A 54 -22.57 26.33 10.49
C ASP A 54 -21.13 26.86 10.63
N ASP A 55 -20.65 27.03 11.87
CA ASP A 55 -19.28 27.49 12.17
C ASP A 55 -18.26 26.34 12.24
N ALA A 56 -18.72 25.15 12.61
CA ALA A 56 -17.89 23.96 12.80
C ALA A 56 -18.64 22.70 12.35
N VAL A 57 -17.89 21.71 11.87
CA VAL A 57 -18.47 20.44 11.46
C VAL A 57 -19.08 19.70 12.66
N THR A 58 -20.28 19.17 12.46
CA THR A 58 -21.02 18.38 13.44
C THR A 58 -21.42 17.01 12.88
N ALA A 59 -21.38 16.85 11.56
CA ALA A 59 -21.59 15.59 10.88
C ALA A 59 -21.05 15.61 9.46
N ILE A 60 -20.92 14.43 8.87
CA ILE A 60 -20.81 14.24 7.42
C ILE A 60 -22.09 13.55 6.92
N GLU A 61 -22.48 13.84 5.70
CA GLU A 61 -23.51 13.12 4.96
C GLU A 61 -22.88 12.28 3.86
N THR A 62 -23.37 11.06 3.75
CA THR A 62 -23.06 10.12 2.68
C THR A 62 -24.36 9.61 2.07
N GLY A 63 -24.28 8.94 0.94
CA GLY A 63 -25.45 8.25 0.35
C GLY A 63 -26.11 7.23 1.30
N ASP A 64 -25.35 6.72 2.28
CA ASP A 64 -25.82 5.78 3.31
C ASP A 64 -26.39 6.48 4.57
N GLY A 65 -26.40 7.82 4.59
CA GLY A 65 -26.97 8.63 5.66
C GLY A 65 -25.95 9.50 6.41
N ARG A 66 -26.39 10.01 7.57
CA ARG A 66 -25.65 11.01 8.36
C ARG A 66 -24.77 10.37 9.43
N ILE A 67 -23.51 10.79 9.51
CA ILE A 67 -22.53 10.32 10.49
C ILE A 67 -22.09 11.51 11.36
N PRO A 68 -22.44 11.54 12.66
CA PRO A 68 -21.97 12.59 13.57
C PRO A 68 -20.46 12.56 13.77
N VAL A 69 -19.81 13.72 13.65
CA VAL A 69 -18.38 13.93 13.88
C VAL A 69 -18.14 15.33 14.45
N ASP A 70 -17.12 15.46 15.29
CA ASP A 70 -16.71 16.76 15.83
C ASP A 70 -15.52 17.37 15.06
N ALA A 71 -14.90 16.59 14.16
CA ALA A 71 -13.79 16.99 13.31
C ALA A 71 -13.72 16.10 12.05
N VAL A 72 -13.17 16.66 10.97
CA VAL A 72 -12.91 15.94 9.71
C VAL A 72 -11.46 16.17 9.31
N LEU A 73 -10.77 15.09 8.93
CA LEU A 73 -9.48 15.14 8.24
C LEU A 73 -9.70 14.76 6.78
N VAL A 74 -9.34 15.66 5.86
CA VAL A 74 -9.45 15.44 4.41
C VAL A 74 -8.08 15.08 3.86
N ASP A 75 -7.97 13.90 3.25
CA ASP A 75 -6.75 13.36 2.65
C ASP A 75 -7.13 12.65 1.33
N GLU A 76 -7.64 13.44 0.36
CA GLU A 76 -8.11 12.92 -0.94
C GLU A 76 -7.04 12.94 -2.04
N GLY A 77 -5.82 13.35 -1.69
CA GLY A 77 -4.70 13.52 -2.61
C GLY A 77 -4.15 14.93 -2.59
N VAL A 78 -3.11 15.15 -3.39
CA VAL A 78 -2.45 16.44 -3.57
C VAL A 78 -2.51 16.83 -5.03
N GLU A 79 -2.77 18.11 -5.28
CA GLU A 79 -2.66 18.70 -6.62
C GLU A 79 -1.43 19.62 -6.65
N PRO A 80 -0.61 19.56 -7.71
CA PRO A 80 0.54 20.45 -7.82
C PRO A 80 0.08 21.90 -7.98
N ASN A 81 0.66 22.82 -7.20
CA ASN A 81 0.46 24.27 -7.31
C ASN A 81 1.09 24.81 -8.60
N ALA A 82 0.46 24.53 -9.73
CA ALA A 82 1.06 24.76 -11.04
C ALA A 82 0.58 26.05 -11.74
N GLU A 83 -0.27 26.86 -11.11
CA GLU A 83 -0.89 28.06 -11.71
C GLU A 83 0.15 29.04 -12.27
N LEU A 84 1.17 29.39 -11.48
CA LEU A 84 2.27 30.26 -11.91
C LEU A 84 3.01 29.73 -13.16
N ALA A 85 3.14 28.41 -13.28
CA ALA A 85 3.76 27.78 -14.44
C ALA A 85 2.86 27.87 -15.70
N ALA A 86 1.52 27.79 -15.56
CA ALA A 86 0.61 28.06 -16.68
C ALA A 86 0.78 29.49 -17.17
N ASP A 87 0.72 30.44 -16.24
CA ASP A 87 0.73 31.85 -16.57
C ASP A 87 2.04 32.26 -17.25
N ALA A 88 3.14 31.58 -16.92
CA ALA A 88 4.45 31.72 -17.54
C ALA A 88 4.58 30.96 -18.90
N GLY A 89 3.56 30.23 -19.34
CA GLY A 89 3.60 29.43 -20.57
C GLY A 89 4.49 28.19 -20.50
N ILE A 90 4.78 27.68 -19.31
CA ILE A 90 5.58 26.47 -19.12
C ILE A 90 4.69 25.25 -19.41
N GLU A 91 5.09 24.47 -20.41
CA GLU A 91 4.42 23.21 -20.75
C GLU A 91 4.48 22.24 -19.57
N ARG A 92 3.34 21.62 -19.27
CA ARG A 92 3.21 20.61 -18.21
C ARG A 92 3.12 19.24 -18.86
N GLY A 93 3.96 18.31 -18.41
CA GLY A 93 3.93 16.93 -18.89
C GLY A 93 2.69 16.17 -18.42
N GLU A 94 2.48 14.99 -19.01
CA GLU A 94 1.44 14.05 -18.57
C GLU A 94 1.75 13.52 -17.17
N THR A 95 0.71 13.29 -16.36
CA THR A 95 0.86 12.60 -15.07
C THR A 95 1.26 11.13 -15.31
N ALA A 96 2.05 10.53 -14.41
CA ALA A 96 2.61 9.17 -14.50
C ALA A 96 1.62 8.01 -14.77
N ARG A 97 0.31 8.25 -14.87
CA ARG A 97 -0.73 7.26 -15.19
C ARG A 97 -0.78 6.84 -16.67
N ALA A 98 0.14 7.32 -17.52
CA ALA A 98 0.12 7.14 -18.97
C ALA A 98 1.21 6.19 -19.50
N ALA A 99 1.64 5.19 -18.73
CA ALA A 99 2.59 4.20 -19.21
C ALA A 99 1.85 2.98 -19.80
N ASP A 100 2.20 2.60 -21.03
CA ASP A 100 1.72 1.39 -21.73
C ASP A 100 2.45 0.15 -21.18
N PHE A 101 2.18 -0.22 -19.92
CA PHE A 101 2.65 -1.47 -19.33
C PHE A 101 1.51 -2.51 -19.29
N ASP A 102 1.85 -3.80 -19.39
CA ASP A 102 0.92 -4.91 -19.17
C ASP A 102 1.27 -5.64 -17.86
N PRO A 103 0.82 -5.14 -16.70
CA PRO A 103 1.32 -5.61 -15.40
C PRO A 103 0.82 -7.01 -15.04
N VAL A 104 1.76 -7.88 -14.68
CA VAL A 104 1.53 -9.14 -13.95
C VAL A 104 1.95 -8.93 -12.49
N GLU A 105 1.06 -9.22 -11.54
CA GLU A 105 1.27 -8.99 -10.11
C GLU A 105 1.11 -10.27 -9.31
N GLU A 106 1.99 -10.49 -8.33
CA GLU A 106 1.88 -11.58 -7.38
C GLU A 106 2.01 -11.10 -5.94
N THR A 107 1.40 -11.86 -5.02
CA THR A 107 1.46 -11.59 -3.59
C THR A 107 1.78 -12.85 -2.80
N ILE A 108 2.88 -12.79 -2.05
CA ILE A 108 3.31 -13.87 -1.19
C ILE A 108 3.25 -13.47 0.28
N THR A 109 3.10 -14.46 1.16
CA THR A 109 3.26 -14.28 2.61
C THR A 109 4.41 -15.15 3.10
N THR A 110 5.36 -14.54 3.79
CA THR A 110 6.58 -15.18 4.29
C THR A 110 6.96 -14.64 5.68
N ILE A 111 8.17 -14.93 6.14
CA ILE A 111 8.68 -14.61 7.48
C ILE A 111 9.83 -13.59 7.41
N SER A 112 9.94 -12.72 8.42
CA SER A 112 10.96 -11.66 8.50
C SER A 112 12.36 -12.14 8.92
N ARG A 113 12.46 -13.33 9.52
CA ARG A 113 13.68 -13.93 10.08
C ARG A 113 13.70 -15.43 9.80
N ALA A 114 14.84 -16.08 10.01
CA ALA A 114 14.89 -17.54 9.99
C ALA A 114 13.90 -18.14 11.00
N HIS A 115 13.21 -19.23 10.64
CA HIS A 115 12.12 -19.82 11.43
C HIS A 115 12.51 -20.22 12.87
N TYR A 116 13.79 -20.50 13.11
CA TYR A 116 14.31 -20.86 14.43
C TYR A 116 14.80 -19.64 15.24
N TYR A 117 14.88 -18.46 14.62
CA TYR A 117 15.37 -17.26 15.28
C TYR A 117 14.22 -16.48 15.93
N PRO A 118 14.34 -16.07 17.20
CA PRO A 118 13.24 -15.44 17.92
C PRO A 118 12.88 -14.05 17.36
N GLY A 119 11.62 -13.66 17.58
CA GLY A 119 11.11 -12.33 17.24
C GLY A 119 10.74 -12.15 15.77
N GLY A 120 10.76 -13.21 14.97
CA GLY A 120 10.28 -13.16 13.59
C GLY A 120 8.76 -12.90 13.52
N SER A 121 8.35 -12.11 12.54
CA SER A 121 6.96 -11.82 12.20
C SER A 121 6.69 -12.20 10.73
N ARG A 122 5.43 -12.08 10.29
CA ARG A 122 5.09 -12.30 8.88
C ARG A 122 5.32 -11.03 8.07
N ILE A 123 5.76 -11.22 6.83
CA ILE A 123 5.84 -10.19 5.79
C ILE A 123 4.93 -10.62 4.64
N VAL A 124 4.05 -9.73 4.22
CA VAL A 124 3.35 -9.81 2.94
C VAL A 124 4.16 -9.01 1.94
N ALA A 125 4.52 -9.63 0.82
CA ALA A 125 5.24 -9.00 -0.27
C ALA A 125 4.39 -9.07 -1.53
N GLU A 126 4.12 -7.90 -2.11
CA GLU A 126 3.46 -7.71 -3.40
C GLU A 126 4.52 -7.24 -4.39
N MET A 127 4.51 -7.78 -5.61
CA MET A 127 5.45 -7.40 -6.65
C MET A 127 4.76 -7.47 -8.01
N GLY A 128 5.07 -6.50 -8.88
CA GLY A 128 4.54 -6.44 -10.24
C GLY A 128 5.64 -6.29 -11.27
N ALA A 129 5.47 -6.95 -12.41
CA ALA A 129 6.36 -6.86 -13.57
C ALA A 129 5.56 -6.63 -14.86
N ASP A 130 6.22 -6.12 -15.88
CA ASP A 130 5.64 -6.00 -17.22
C ASP A 130 5.62 -7.38 -17.90
N ALA A 131 4.49 -7.76 -18.50
CA ALA A 131 4.34 -9.04 -19.19
C ALA A 131 5.22 -9.14 -20.43
N ASP A 132 5.50 -8.01 -21.09
CA ASP A 132 6.22 -7.97 -22.36
C ASP A 132 7.71 -8.34 -22.22
N ASP A 133 8.37 -7.84 -21.18
CA ASP A 133 9.82 -7.98 -21.00
C ASP A 133 10.25 -8.40 -19.59
N GLY A 134 9.31 -8.59 -18.67
CA GLY A 134 9.58 -8.99 -17.29
C GLY A 134 10.16 -7.88 -16.41
N ARG A 135 10.19 -6.63 -16.88
CA ARG A 135 10.71 -5.48 -16.13
C ARG A 135 9.92 -5.27 -14.84
N LEU A 136 10.63 -5.07 -13.73
CA LEU A 136 9.99 -4.73 -12.45
C LEU A 136 9.27 -3.38 -12.56
N LEU A 137 7.97 -3.36 -12.23
CA LEU A 137 7.11 -2.17 -12.24
C LEU A 137 6.86 -1.62 -10.84
N GLY A 138 6.86 -2.49 -9.82
CA GLY A 138 6.62 -2.07 -8.45
C GLY A 138 6.80 -3.20 -7.43
N ALA A 139 6.96 -2.81 -6.17
CA ALA A 139 6.95 -3.72 -5.05
C ALA A 139 6.38 -3.07 -3.78
N GLY A 140 5.63 -3.83 -2.99
CA GLY A 140 5.08 -3.45 -1.71
C GLY A 140 5.43 -4.45 -0.63
N LEU A 141 5.76 -3.98 0.57
CA LEU A 141 6.05 -4.83 1.73
C LEU A 141 5.23 -4.37 2.93
N VAL A 142 4.53 -5.31 3.56
CA VAL A 142 3.75 -5.06 4.79
C VAL A 142 4.15 -6.08 5.84
N GLY A 143 4.60 -5.60 7.00
CA GLY A 143 5.03 -6.44 8.12
C GLY A 143 5.42 -5.61 9.33
N GLU A 144 5.51 -6.24 10.50
CA GLU A 144 5.87 -5.57 11.76
C GLU A 144 7.34 -5.16 11.80
N GLU A 145 8.20 -5.90 11.10
CA GLU A 145 9.62 -5.62 10.97
C GLU A 145 10.17 -6.04 9.60
N GLY A 146 11.42 -5.67 9.33
CA GLY A 146 12.17 -6.17 8.17
C GLY A 146 11.80 -5.58 6.81
N CYS A 147 10.70 -4.83 6.70
CA CYS A 147 10.25 -4.23 5.44
C CYS A 147 11.14 -3.06 5.00
N ALA A 148 11.49 -2.16 5.92
CA ALA A 148 12.18 -0.90 5.59
C ALA A 148 13.57 -1.08 4.96
N HIS A 149 14.33 -2.12 5.34
CA HIS A 149 15.64 -2.36 4.71
C HIS A 149 15.50 -3.08 3.37
N ARG A 150 14.48 -3.92 3.20
CA ARG A 150 14.21 -4.69 1.97
C ARG A 150 13.69 -3.82 0.84
N ILE A 151 12.83 -2.85 1.15
CA ILE A 151 12.24 -1.99 0.12
C ILE A 151 13.29 -1.20 -0.67
N ASN A 152 14.45 -0.92 -0.06
CA ASN A 152 15.57 -0.26 -0.74
C ASN A 152 16.16 -1.10 -1.88
N ALA A 153 16.13 -2.43 -1.77
CA ALA A 153 16.58 -3.31 -2.84
C ALA A 153 15.62 -3.24 -4.03
N ALA A 154 14.30 -3.27 -3.79
CA ALA A 154 13.30 -3.07 -4.84
C ALA A 154 13.40 -1.67 -5.46
N ALA A 155 13.61 -0.62 -4.66
CA ALA A 155 13.82 0.73 -5.16
C ALA A 155 15.08 0.83 -6.05
N THR A 156 16.14 0.13 -5.69
CA THR A 156 17.36 0.06 -6.51
C THR A 156 17.09 -0.69 -7.81
N ALA A 157 16.40 -1.83 -7.76
CA ALA A 157 16.03 -2.61 -8.94
C ALA A 157 15.13 -1.81 -9.90
N LEU A 158 14.15 -1.07 -9.38
CA LEU A 158 13.33 -0.14 -10.17
C LEU A 158 14.17 0.95 -10.83
N HIS A 159 15.11 1.54 -10.08
CA HIS A 159 15.99 2.59 -10.58
C HIS A 159 16.90 2.11 -11.72
N THR A 160 17.35 0.85 -11.65
CA THR A 160 18.21 0.23 -12.67
C THR A 160 17.44 -0.59 -13.70
N GLU A 161 16.10 -0.53 -13.68
CA GLU A 161 15.22 -1.18 -14.65
C GLU A 161 15.43 -2.71 -14.74
N LEU A 162 15.73 -3.38 -13.62
CA LEU A 162 15.92 -4.83 -13.59
C LEU A 162 14.61 -5.57 -13.89
N THR A 163 14.75 -6.73 -14.52
CA THR A 163 13.67 -7.72 -14.61
C THR A 163 13.46 -8.44 -13.28
N VAL A 164 12.29 -9.04 -13.08
CA VAL A 164 12.03 -9.89 -11.90
C VAL A 164 12.91 -11.14 -11.86
N ALA A 165 13.30 -11.68 -13.02
CA ALA A 165 14.26 -12.77 -13.12
C ALA A 165 15.65 -12.36 -12.58
N GLU A 166 16.16 -11.20 -13.02
CA GLU A 166 17.45 -10.67 -12.56
C GLU A 166 17.40 -10.33 -11.07
N LEU A 167 16.29 -9.75 -10.59
CA LEU A 167 16.10 -9.48 -9.17
C LEU A 167 16.12 -10.77 -8.34
N ALA A 168 15.44 -11.83 -8.80
CA ALA A 168 15.39 -13.12 -8.10
C ALA A 168 16.78 -13.79 -7.99
N ASP A 169 17.68 -13.49 -8.92
CA ASP A 169 19.06 -14.01 -8.95
C ASP A 169 20.09 -13.15 -8.17
N LEU A 170 19.67 -12.03 -7.58
CA LEU A 170 20.56 -11.22 -6.74
C LEU A 170 20.96 -11.95 -5.44
N ASP A 171 22.25 -11.87 -5.09
CA ASP A 171 22.80 -12.48 -3.88
C ASP A 171 22.64 -11.54 -2.67
N PHE A 172 21.54 -11.71 -1.93
CA PHE A 172 21.28 -10.92 -0.72
C PHE A 172 22.06 -11.45 0.47
N GLY A 173 22.64 -10.53 1.24
CA GLY A 173 23.27 -10.86 2.51
C GLY A 173 22.27 -11.54 3.46
N TYR A 174 22.58 -12.77 3.86
CA TYR A 174 21.76 -13.55 4.79
C TYR A 174 22.39 -13.63 6.17
N SER A 175 21.58 -13.42 7.19
CA SER A 175 21.87 -13.82 8.56
C SER A 175 20.56 -14.04 9.31
N PRO A 176 20.47 -15.06 10.20
CA PRO A 176 19.22 -15.47 10.86
C PRO A 176 18.38 -14.34 11.50
N PRO A 177 18.97 -13.33 12.18
CA PRO A 177 18.22 -12.19 12.72
C PRO A 177 17.65 -11.21 11.69
N PHE A 178 18.14 -11.21 10.44
CA PHE A 178 17.79 -10.21 9.43
C PHE A 178 16.93 -10.75 8.29
N GLY A 179 16.94 -12.07 8.05
CA GLY A 179 16.10 -12.70 7.04
C GLY A 179 16.09 -14.21 7.12
N PRO A 180 15.10 -14.87 6.47
CA PRO A 180 15.19 -16.27 6.09
C PRO A 180 16.21 -16.48 4.96
N VAL A 181 16.53 -17.75 4.67
CA VAL A 181 17.42 -18.11 3.54
C VAL A 181 16.86 -17.61 2.21
N TRP A 182 15.55 -17.72 2.02
CA TRP A 182 14.84 -17.19 0.87
C TRP A 182 14.24 -15.84 1.23
N ASP A 183 14.95 -14.76 0.89
CA ASP A 183 14.50 -13.41 1.23
C ASP A 183 13.09 -13.14 0.66
N PRO A 184 12.20 -12.45 1.39
CA PRO A 184 10.88 -12.05 0.91
C PRO A 184 10.87 -11.37 -0.46
N VAL A 185 11.83 -10.49 -0.76
CA VAL A 185 11.89 -9.79 -2.05
C VAL A 185 12.26 -10.75 -3.18
N LEU A 186 13.30 -11.57 -2.98
CA LEU A 186 13.73 -12.56 -3.97
C LEU A 186 12.64 -13.62 -4.23
N THR A 187 11.94 -14.02 -3.17
CA THR A 187 10.85 -15.00 -3.28
C THR A 187 9.65 -14.42 -4.03
N ALA A 188 9.32 -13.14 -3.81
CA ALA A 188 8.25 -12.46 -4.54
C ALA A 188 8.61 -12.30 -6.02
N ALA A 189 9.85 -11.91 -6.32
CA ALA A 189 10.34 -11.80 -7.69
C ALA A 189 10.26 -13.14 -8.43
N LYS A 190 10.67 -14.22 -7.78
CA LYS A 190 10.56 -15.58 -8.32
C LYS A 190 9.12 -16.05 -8.52
N ALA A 191 8.17 -15.57 -7.70
CA ALA A 191 6.76 -15.89 -7.88
C ALA A 191 6.24 -15.22 -9.16
N VAL A 192 6.43 -13.90 -9.30
CA VAL A 192 6.03 -13.16 -10.52
C VAL A 192 6.69 -13.75 -11.76
N ASP A 193 8.00 -14.03 -11.71
CA ASP A 193 8.75 -14.63 -12.83
C ASP A 193 8.16 -15.98 -13.28
N GLY A 194 7.63 -16.77 -12.33
CA GLY A 194 6.95 -18.04 -12.64
C GLY A 194 5.64 -17.88 -13.41
N ASP A 195 4.98 -16.72 -13.29
CA ASP A 195 3.70 -16.41 -13.94
C ASP A 195 3.86 -15.63 -15.26
N LEU A 196 5.08 -15.20 -15.60
CA LEU A 196 5.43 -14.63 -16.91
C LEU A 196 5.61 -15.69 -18.02
N ALA A 197 5.47 -16.99 -17.71
CA ALA A 197 5.80 -18.13 -18.57
C ALA A 197 4.66 -18.65 -19.46
#